data_AF-A0A939BXP6-F1
#
_entry.id   AF-A0A939BXP6-F1
#
_cell.length_a   1.000
_cell.length_b   1.000
_cell.length_c   1.000
_cell.angle_alpha   90.00
_cell.angle_beta   90.00
_cell.angle_gamma   90.00
#
_symmetry.space_group_name_H-M   'P 1'
#
loop_
_entity.id
_entity.type
_entity.pdbx_description
1 polymer ?
#
loop_
_entity_poly.entity_id
_entity_poly.type
_entity_poly.pdbx_seq_one_letter_code
_entity_poly.pdbx_strand_id
1 'polypeptide(L)'
;MRMMPAPRPEWTPLDLLARKHGDAAPTEPRPGTVVGCEAYIDGVPHPGCATPEAARQAIAEAGSGFVWIGLHEPTGADMQHLAEVFDLHELAVEDAVHAYQRPKLDAYRHSLFMVLKTVAHVDHATGLLGSTEVGDRRGALRHRPAPVGHTYAEADPARTKANSVEIVQTGEIMVFLGADFIITVRHGDHSSLIGLRQELESRPEHLQLGPAVVLHGITDRIVDEYFAVAEQIEQDMDDLETAVFSPGAPVSVERIYSFKREIMELRRAVVPLALPLRTLTNGSSPLVPDEVRRYFRDVEDHVLHVSEQIGSFDELLTNLANALLAEVGARQNEDMRKISSWAAIAVVPTAIAGIYGMNFDDMPELHWQYGYPAVLLLMFCLCFGIHRLLRRRGWL
;
A
#
# COMPACT_ATOMS: atom_id res chain seq x y z
N MET A 1 -24.01 15.13 -39.76
CA MET A 1 -24.81 13.95 -39.35
C MET A 1 -24.24 13.50 -38.00
N ARG A 2 -24.90 13.84 -36.89
CA ARG A 2 -24.42 13.55 -35.51
C ARG A 2 -24.70 12.07 -35.21
N MET A 3 -23.67 11.25 -35.01
CA MET A 3 -23.83 9.88 -34.50
C MET A 3 -24.14 9.94 -33.00
N MET A 4 -25.16 9.19 -32.58
CA MET A 4 -25.49 8.96 -31.18
C MET A 4 -24.46 8.02 -30.54
N PRO A 5 -24.11 8.17 -29.26
CA PRO A 5 -23.26 7.22 -28.55
C PRO A 5 -23.99 5.88 -28.38
N ALA A 6 -23.25 4.78 -28.54
CA ALA A 6 -23.74 3.42 -28.31
C ALA A 6 -24.18 3.21 -26.84
N PRO A 7 -25.19 2.36 -26.58
CA PRO A 7 -25.66 2.11 -25.22
C PRO A 7 -24.57 1.41 -24.39
N ARG A 8 -24.39 1.85 -23.14
CA ARG A 8 -23.57 1.14 -22.14
C ARG A 8 -24.22 -0.22 -21.85
N PRO A 9 -23.46 -1.31 -21.68
CA PRO A 9 -24.05 -2.60 -21.36
C PRO A 9 -24.72 -2.54 -19.98
N GLU A 10 -26.02 -2.84 -19.94
CA GLU A 10 -26.77 -3.08 -18.70
C GLU A 10 -26.42 -4.48 -18.18
N TRP A 11 -25.73 -4.55 -17.04
CA TRP A 11 -25.43 -5.81 -16.36
C TRP A 11 -26.70 -6.39 -15.75
N THR A 12 -26.96 -7.68 -15.96
CA THR A 12 -28.13 -8.33 -15.37
C THR A 12 -27.86 -8.74 -13.91
N PRO A 13 -28.89 -8.84 -13.05
CA PRO A 13 -28.72 -9.29 -11.66
C PRO A 13 -28.08 -10.69 -11.51
N LEU A 14 -28.07 -11.50 -12.56
CA LEU A 14 -27.40 -12.81 -12.60
C LEU A 14 -25.87 -12.69 -12.73
N ASP A 15 -25.36 -11.69 -13.46
CA ASP A 15 -23.92 -11.43 -13.61
C ASP A 15 -23.28 -10.99 -12.28
N LEU A 16 -24.04 -10.26 -11.47
CA LEU A 16 -23.64 -9.84 -10.12
C LEU A 16 -23.64 -10.99 -9.10
N LEU A 17 -24.42 -12.05 -9.34
CA LEU A 17 -24.49 -13.23 -8.47
C LEU A 17 -23.40 -14.26 -8.78
N ALA A 18 -22.94 -14.37 -10.03
CA ALA A 18 -21.80 -15.20 -10.41
C ALA A 18 -20.48 -14.71 -9.77
N ARG A 19 -20.35 -13.41 -9.49
CA ARG A 19 -19.24 -12.87 -8.68
C ARG A 19 -19.30 -13.27 -7.20
N LYS A 20 -20.46 -13.70 -6.68
CA LYS A 20 -20.71 -13.91 -5.25
C LYS A 20 -20.64 -15.39 -4.83
N HIS A 21 -20.76 -16.31 -5.79
CA HIS A 21 -20.50 -17.73 -5.58
C HIS A 21 -19.24 -18.08 -6.34
N GLY A 22 -18.17 -18.40 -5.60
CA GLY A 22 -16.85 -18.74 -6.14
C GLY A 22 -16.90 -19.97 -7.05
N ASP A 23 -17.32 -19.77 -8.28
CA ASP A 23 -16.91 -20.62 -9.39
C ASP A 23 -15.40 -20.47 -9.55
N ALA A 24 -14.73 -21.62 -9.61
CA ALA A 24 -13.29 -21.77 -9.49
C ALA A 24 -12.52 -20.69 -10.26
N ALA A 25 -11.63 -19.99 -9.54
CA ALA A 25 -10.60 -19.18 -10.15
C ALA A 25 -9.90 -19.98 -11.27
N PRO A 26 -9.54 -19.35 -12.41
CA PRO A 26 -8.74 -20.01 -13.44
C PRO A 26 -7.54 -20.67 -12.76
N THR A 27 -7.36 -21.97 -12.96
CA THR A 27 -6.28 -22.72 -12.33
C THR A 27 -4.96 -22.15 -12.84
N GLU A 28 -4.14 -21.60 -11.94
CA GLU A 28 -2.86 -20.99 -12.30
C GLU A 28 -1.93 -22.01 -12.97
N PRO A 29 -1.14 -21.57 -13.99
CA PRO A 29 -0.19 -22.44 -14.65
C PRO A 29 0.90 -22.88 -13.67
N ARG A 30 1.33 -24.15 -13.77
CA ARG A 30 2.40 -24.70 -12.92
C ARG A 30 3.73 -23.98 -13.17
N PRO A 31 4.59 -23.82 -12.16
CA PRO A 31 5.92 -23.22 -12.32
C PRO A 31 6.72 -23.95 -13.42
N GLY A 32 7.40 -23.20 -14.29
CA GLY A 32 8.14 -23.72 -15.43
C GLY A 32 7.33 -23.95 -16.72
N THR A 33 6.24 -23.23 -16.95
CA THR A 33 5.39 -23.41 -18.16
C THR A 33 5.43 -22.19 -19.06
N VAL A 34 5.69 -22.39 -20.36
CA VAL A 34 5.33 -21.41 -21.41
C VAL A 34 3.82 -21.20 -21.34
N VAL A 35 3.41 -20.03 -20.86
CA VAL A 35 2.01 -19.66 -20.65
C VAL A 35 1.31 -19.45 -22.00
N GLY A 36 2.06 -19.05 -23.03
CA GLY A 36 1.60 -18.99 -24.41
C GLY A 36 2.73 -18.63 -25.37
N CYS A 37 2.72 -19.22 -26.56
CA CYS A 37 3.62 -18.90 -27.66
C CYS A 37 2.78 -18.76 -28.92
N GLU A 38 2.76 -17.57 -29.51
CA GLU A 38 1.94 -17.27 -30.69
C GLU A 38 2.70 -16.37 -31.65
N ALA A 39 2.53 -16.62 -32.95
CA ALA A 39 3.02 -15.74 -34.01
C ALA A 39 1.88 -14.83 -34.46
N TYR A 40 2.15 -13.55 -34.71
CA TYR A 40 1.18 -12.57 -35.19
C TYR A 40 1.61 -12.09 -36.57
N ILE A 41 0.73 -12.26 -37.56
CA ILE A 41 0.93 -11.82 -38.95
C ILE A 41 -0.21 -10.87 -39.29
N ASP A 42 0.13 -9.67 -39.79
CA ASP A 42 -0.83 -8.58 -40.02
C ASP A 42 -1.72 -8.28 -38.79
N GLY A 43 -1.16 -8.45 -37.59
CA GLY A 43 -1.84 -8.21 -36.31
C GLY A 43 -2.81 -9.30 -35.87
N VAL A 44 -2.87 -10.44 -36.59
CA VAL A 44 -3.76 -11.56 -36.28
C VAL A 44 -2.94 -12.77 -35.83
N PRO A 45 -3.36 -13.52 -34.78
CA PRO A 45 -2.66 -14.72 -34.35
C PRO A 45 -2.69 -15.81 -35.44
N HIS A 46 -1.52 -16.34 -35.76
CA HIS A 46 -1.32 -17.42 -36.73
C HIS A 46 -1.48 -18.79 -36.03
N PRO A 47 -2.32 -19.68 -36.56
CA PRO A 47 -2.58 -20.97 -35.93
C PRO A 47 -1.36 -21.92 -36.03
N GLY A 48 -1.21 -22.82 -35.06
CA GLY A 48 -0.25 -23.93 -35.13
C GLY A 48 1.19 -23.62 -34.69
N CYS A 49 1.45 -22.45 -34.11
CA CYS A 49 2.78 -22.02 -33.67
C CYS A 49 3.05 -22.36 -32.18
N ALA A 50 2.95 -23.64 -31.81
CA ALA A 50 3.06 -24.07 -30.41
C ALA A 50 4.47 -24.02 -29.82
N THR A 51 5.53 -23.98 -30.65
CA THR A 51 6.93 -23.87 -30.20
C THR A 51 7.57 -22.58 -30.68
N PRO A 52 8.59 -22.07 -29.96
CA PRO A 52 9.34 -20.89 -30.36
C PRO A 52 9.87 -20.93 -31.80
N GLU A 53 10.38 -22.08 -32.23
CA GLU A 53 10.94 -22.27 -33.57
C GLU A 53 9.86 -22.29 -34.64
N ALA A 54 8.73 -22.96 -34.37
CA ALA A 54 7.59 -22.97 -35.29
C ALA A 54 7.00 -21.56 -35.47
N ALA A 55 6.91 -20.79 -34.38
CA ALA A 55 6.48 -19.39 -34.44
C ALA A 55 7.46 -18.54 -35.26
N ARG A 56 8.76 -18.66 -35.00
CA ARG A 56 9.80 -17.94 -35.75
C ARG A 56 9.81 -18.32 -37.24
N GLN A 57 9.64 -19.59 -37.56
CA GLN A 57 9.53 -20.07 -38.93
C GLN A 57 8.31 -19.48 -39.63
N ALA A 58 7.15 -19.42 -38.97
CA ALA A 58 5.94 -18.81 -39.54
C ALA A 58 6.15 -17.32 -39.87
N ILE A 59 6.81 -16.56 -38.99
CA ILE A 59 7.17 -15.16 -39.27
C ILE A 59 8.14 -15.04 -40.44
N ALA A 60 9.14 -15.93 -40.51
CA ALA A 60 10.10 -15.95 -41.62
C ALA A 60 9.45 -16.26 -42.98
N GLU A 61 8.46 -17.17 -43.00
CA GLU A 61 7.70 -17.52 -44.21
C GLU A 61 6.73 -16.41 -44.64
N ALA A 62 6.09 -15.73 -43.69
CA ALA A 62 5.20 -14.61 -43.96
C ALA A 62 5.95 -13.34 -44.39
N GLY A 63 7.21 -13.18 -43.98
CA GLY A 63 8.07 -12.04 -44.29
C GLY A 63 7.79 -10.78 -43.46
N SER A 64 6.72 -10.78 -42.65
CA SER A 64 6.41 -9.74 -41.68
C SER A 64 5.52 -10.28 -40.56
N GLY A 65 5.65 -9.69 -39.37
CA GLY A 65 4.94 -10.09 -38.17
C GLY A 65 5.89 -10.21 -36.98
N PHE A 66 5.39 -10.72 -35.85
CA PHE A 66 6.23 -10.94 -34.67
C PHE A 66 5.74 -12.10 -33.80
N VAL A 67 6.63 -12.64 -32.98
CA VAL A 67 6.31 -13.71 -32.01
C VAL A 67 6.07 -13.11 -30.63
N TRP A 68 5.02 -13.53 -29.93
CA TRP A 68 4.77 -13.18 -28.52
C TRP A 68 4.80 -14.43 -27.64
N ILE A 69 5.82 -14.50 -26.78
CA ILE A 69 5.99 -15.59 -25.81
C ILE A 69 5.76 -15.06 -24.39
N GLY A 70 4.93 -15.75 -23.61
CA GLY A 70 4.75 -15.52 -22.19
C GLY A 70 5.26 -16.69 -21.35
N LEU A 71 6.04 -16.39 -20.32
CA LEU A 71 6.57 -17.35 -19.34
C LEU A 71 6.18 -16.92 -17.92
N HIS A 72 5.98 -17.90 -17.05
CA HIS A 72 5.81 -17.68 -15.62
C HIS A 72 6.83 -18.52 -14.87
N GLU A 73 7.68 -17.84 -14.10
CA GLU A 73 8.78 -18.42 -13.33
C GLU A 73 9.58 -19.49 -14.12
N PRO A 74 10.18 -19.11 -15.26
CA PRO A 74 10.89 -20.05 -16.11
C PRO A 74 12.15 -20.58 -15.43
N THR A 75 12.50 -21.82 -15.77
CA THR A 75 13.77 -22.40 -15.33
C THR A 75 14.93 -21.82 -16.15
N GLY A 76 16.17 -21.98 -15.66
CA GLY A 76 17.35 -21.62 -16.44
C GLY A 76 17.44 -22.35 -17.78
N ALA A 77 16.91 -23.58 -17.88
CA ALA A 77 16.87 -24.32 -19.13
C ALA A 77 15.88 -23.71 -20.14
N ASP A 78 14.71 -23.27 -19.68
CA ASP A 78 13.71 -22.61 -20.53
C ASP A 78 14.27 -21.31 -21.11
N MET A 79 14.92 -20.50 -20.26
CA MET A 79 15.51 -19.23 -20.69
C MET A 79 16.72 -19.43 -21.61
N GLN A 80 17.56 -20.44 -21.35
CA GLN A 80 18.68 -20.78 -22.22
C GLN A 80 18.21 -21.21 -23.61
N HIS A 81 17.14 -21.99 -23.68
CA HIS A 81 16.53 -22.39 -24.94
C HIS A 81 16.05 -21.17 -25.76
N LEU A 82 15.33 -20.24 -25.12
CA LEU A 82 14.91 -19.00 -25.78
C LEU A 82 16.09 -18.11 -26.18
N ALA A 83 17.17 -18.10 -25.40
CA ALA A 83 18.38 -17.36 -25.73
C ALA A 83 19.00 -17.84 -27.05
N GLU A 84 19.05 -19.15 -27.27
CA GLU A 84 19.55 -19.74 -28.51
C GLU A 84 18.63 -19.42 -29.71
N VAL A 85 17.31 -19.45 -29.51
CA VAL A 85 16.33 -19.22 -30.59
C VAL A 85 16.23 -17.74 -30.99
N PHE A 86 16.32 -16.82 -30.03
CA PHE A 86 16.09 -15.38 -30.25
C PHE A 86 17.33 -14.50 -30.08
N ASP A 87 18.52 -15.09 -29.89
CA ASP A 87 19.79 -14.38 -29.69
C ASP A 87 19.72 -13.39 -28.51
N LEU A 88 19.23 -13.88 -27.36
CA LEU A 88 19.12 -13.09 -26.14
C LEU A 88 20.49 -12.98 -25.44
N HIS A 89 20.77 -11.82 -24.86
CA HIS A 89 22.02 -11.58 -24.17
C HIS A 89 22.10 -12.34 -22.83
N GLU A 90 23.23 -13.00 -22.55
CA GLU A 90 23.43 -13.87 -21.38
C GLU A 90 23.12 -13.17 -20.05
N LEU A 91 23.60 -11.93 -19.84
CA LEU A 91 23.32 -11.17 -18.61
C LEU A 91 21.82 -10.89 -18.40
N ALA A 92 21.06 -10.64 -19.47
CA ALA A 92 19.62 -10.40 -19.35
C ALA A 92 18.86 -11.70 -19.08
N VAL A 93 19.35 -12.83 -19.61
CA VAL A 93 18.86 -14.17 -19.32
C VAL A 93 19.08 -14.52 -17.84
N GLU A 94 20.28 -14.24 -17.31
CA GLU A 94 20.60 -14.44 -15.90
C GLU A 94 19.67 -13.63 -14.98
N ASP A 95 19.47 -12.34 -15.29
CA ASP A 95 18.53 -11.48 -14.57
C ASP A 95 17.09 -12.03 -14.62
N ALA A 96 16.65 -12.53 -15.78
CA ALA A 96 15.32 -13.12 -15.96
C ALA A 96 15.10 -14.41 -15.18
N VAL A 97 16.15 -15.13 -14.79
CA VAL A 97 16.06 -16.32 -13.93
C VAL A 97 16.10 -15.93 -12.45
N HIS A 98 16.92 -14.94 -12.07
CA HIS A 98 17.22 -14.64 -10.66
C HIS A 98 16.33 -13.59 -10.00
N ALA A 99 15.41 -12.99 -10.75
CA ALA A 99 14.37 -12.11 -10.24
C ALA A 99 14.88 -10.92 -9.38
N TYR A 100 13.97 -10.21 -8.71
CA TYR A 100 14.20 -9.13 -7.74
C TYR A 100 14.98 -7.92 -8.26
N GLN A 101 14.85 -7.64 -9.56
CA GLN A 101 15.54 -6.53 -10.20
C GLN A 101 14.80 -5.20 -9.97
N ARG A 102 15.51 -4.08 -10.00
CA ARG A 102 14.86 -2.76 -10.04
C ARG A 102 14.36 -2.47 -11.46
N PRO A 103 13.32 -1.64 -11.62
CA PRO A 103 12.91 -1.19 -12.94
C PRO A 103 14.09 -0.56 -13.69
N LYS A 104 14.32 -1.03 -14.92
CA LYS A 104 15.44 -0.63 -15.76
C LYS A 104 15.15 -0.93 -17.23
N LEU A 105 15.94 -0.33 -18.11
CA LEU A 105 15.96 -0.61 -19.53
C LEU A 105 17.43 -0.72 -19.97
N ASP A 106 17.81 -1.91 -20.41
CA ASP A 106 19.14 -2.20 -20.93
C ASP A 106 19.02 -2.47 -22.44
N ALA A 107 19.89 -1.85 -23.24
CA ALA A 107 19.94 -2.05 -24.68
C ALA A 107 21.08 -3.01 -25.04
N TYR A 108 20.73 -4.08 -25.73
CA TYR A 108 21.67 -5.03 -26.30
C TYR A 108 21.66 -4.93 -27.83
N ARG A 109 22.56 -5.68 -28.48
CA ARG A 109 22.80 -5.57 -29.92
C ARG A 109 21.53 -5.80 -30.77
N HIS A 110 20.68 -6.73 -30.36
CA HIS A 110 19.52 -7.19 -31.12
C HIS A 110 18.18 -7.09 -30.37
N SER A 111 18.21 -6.67 -29.10
CA SER A 111 17.02 -6.59 -28.26
C SER A 111 17.17 -5.54 -27.16
N LEU A 112 16.03 -5.07 -26.65
CA LEU A 112 15.94 -4.36 -25.38
C LEU A 112 15.54 -5.34 -24.28
N PHE A 113 16.06 -5.14 -23.08
CA PHE A 113 15.63 -5.82 -21.87
C PHE A 113 15.05 -4.78 -20.91
N MET A 114 13.78 -4.94 -20.55
CA MET A 114 13.09 -4.05 -19.63
C MET A 114 12.61 -4.83 -18.41
N VAL A 115 12.83 -4.26 -17.23
CA VAL A 115 12.27 -4.78 -15.97
C VAL A 115 11.18 -3.82 -15.51
N LEU A 116 10.02 -4.37 -15.19
CA LEU A 116 8.87 -3.68 -14.64
C LEU A 116 8.52 -4.31 -13.28
N LYS A 117 8.16 -3.48 -12.31
CA LYS A 117 7.56 -3.95 -11.06
C LYS A 117 6.05 -3.94 -11.19
N THR A 118 5.40 -4.80 -10.43
CA THR A 118 3.94 -4.79 -10.28
C THR A 118 3.63 -4.56 -8.81
N VAL A 119 2.56 -3.83 -8.56
CA VAL A 119 2.15 -3.42 -7.22
C VAL A 119 0.67 -3.66 -7.14
N ALA A 120 0.27 -4.52 -6.19
CA ALA A 120 -1.13 -4.73 -5.87
C ALA A 120 -1.39 -4.26 -4.44
N HIS A 121 -2.45 -3.47 -4.28
CA HIS A 121 -3.04 -3.23 -2.98
C HIS A 121 -3.91 -4.42 -2.60
N VAL A 122 -3.79 -4.86 -1.35
CA VAL A 122 -4.54 -6.00 -0.83
C VAL A 122 -5.33 -5.53 0.39
N ASP A 123 -6.62 -5.28 0.16
CA ASP A 123 -7.57 -5.01 1.23
C ASP A 123 -7.65 -6.22 2.18
N HIS A 124 -7.31 -6.03 3.44
CA HIS A 124 -7.67 -7.00 4.48
C HIS A 124 -9.13 -6.80 4.93
N ALA A 125 -10.06 -7.03 4.03
CA ALA A 125 -11.46 -7.26 4.35
C ALA A 125 -11.96 -8.47 3.57
N THR A 126 -11.79 -9.67 4.12
CA THR A 126 -12.72 -10.84 4.10
C THR A 126 -11.94 -12.13 4.42
N GLY A 127 -11.67 -12.36 5.70
CA GLY A 127 -11.18 -13.65 6.23
C GLY A 127 -12.06 -14.26 7.33
N LEU A 128 -13.26 -13.69 7.56
CA LEU A 128 -14.21 -14.13 8.59
C LEU A 128 -15.63 -14.22 8.02
N LEU A 129 -15.80 -14.93 6.92
CA LEU A 129 -17.08 -15.54 6.55
C LEU A 129 -16.82 -16.99 6.14
N GLY A 130 -16.46 -17.81 7.13
CA GLY A 130 -16.19 -19.23 6.95
C GLY A 130 -16.42 -20.00 8.23
N SER A 131 -17.69 -20.04 8.68
CA SER A 131 -18.33 -21.04 9.56
C SER A 131 -19.36 -20.41 10.49
N THR A 132 -20.50 -19.98 9.94
CA THR A 132 -21.75 -20.09 10.71
C THR A 132 -22.20 -21.53 10.59
N GLU A 133 -21.79 -22.37 11.55
CA GLU A 133 -22.56 -23.58 11.87
C GLU A 133 -23.97 -23.13 12.25
N VAL A 134 -24.91 -23.37 11.35
CA VAL A 134 -26.34 -23.34 11.63
C VAL A 134 -26.64 -24.53 12.54
N GLY A 135 -26.42 -24.33 13.84
CA GLY A 135 -26.81 -25.24 14.90
C GLY A 135 -28.25 -24.98 15.31
N ASP A 136 -29.15 -25.82 14.79
CA ASP A 136 -30.52 -26.01 15.22
C ASP A 136 -30.66 -26.02 16.75
N ARG A 137 -31.50 -25.13 17.30
CA ARG A 137 -31.91 -25.15 18.71
C ARG A 137 -33.42 -25.09 18.83
N ARG A 138 -34.06 -26.25 18.67
CA ARG A 138 -35.29 -26.58 19.40
C ARG A 138 -34.93 -27.24 20.73
N GLY A 139 -35.41 -26.67 21.84
CA GLY A 139 -35.70 -27.46 23.05
C GLY A 139 -35.17 -26.91 24.37
N ALA A 140 -36.11 -26.82 25.31
CA ALA A 140 -35.95 -26.88 26.76
C ALA A 140 -35.59 -25.60 27.54
N LEU A 141 -36.68 -24.92 27.92
CA LEU A 141 -36.87 -24.24 29.20
C LEU A 141 -36.22 -25.00 30.38
N ARG A 142 -35.42 -24.31 31.20
CA ARG A 142 -35.37 -24.52 32.66
C ARG A 142 -34.81 -23.30 33.38
N HIS A 143 -35.59 -22.81 34.34
CA HIS A 143 -35.24 -21.82 35.35
C HIS A 143 -33.96 -22.19 36.11
N ARG A 144 -33.05 -21.21 36.29
CA ARG A 144 -32.08 -21.17 37.38
C ARG A 144 -31.91 -19.71 37.85
N PRO A 145 -31.81 -19.43 39.15
CA PRO A 145 -31.79 -18.07 39.67
C PRO A 145 -30.39 -17.45 39.55
N ALA A 146 -30.34 -16.11 39.48
CA ALA A 146 -29.12 -15.32 39.38
C ALA A 146 -28.29 -15.38 40.68
N PRO A 147 -26.94 -15.46 40.60
CA PRO A 147 -26.09 -15.08 41.72
C PRO A 147 -25.79 -13.58 41.66
N VAL A 148 -26.01 -12.92 42.78
CA VAL A 148 -25.50 -11.59 43.12
C VAL A 148 -24.02 -11.76 43.47
N GLY A 149 -23.15 -11.04 42.77
CA GLY A 149 -21.72 -11.02 43.04
C GLY A 149 -21.06 -9.89 42.27
N HIS A 150 -20.53 -8.89 42.98
CA HIS A 150 -19.72 -7.82 42.43
C HIS A 150 -18.41 -8.40 41.89
N THR A 151 -18.23 -8.40 40.58
CA THR A 151 -16.93 -8.57 39.94
C THR A 151 -16.75 -7.50 38.88
N TYR A 152 -15.60 -6.84 38.94
CA TYR A 152 -15.14 -5.78 38.06
C TYR A 152 -15.47 -6.10 36.60
N ALA A 153 -16.09 -5.15 35.90
CA ALA A 153 -16.25 -5.21 34.46
C ALA A 153 -14.87 -5.15 33.80
N GLU A 154 -14.28 -6.31 33.59
CA GLU A 154 -13.12 -6.51 32.74
C GLU A 154 -13.57 -6.14 31.31
N ALA A 155 -12.97 -5.08 30.76
CA ALA A 155 -13.24 -4.64 29.41
C ALA A 155 -12.95 -5.80 28.46
N ASP A 156 -14.00 -6.25 27.75
CA ASP A 156 -13.93 -7.30 26.74
C ASP A 156 -12.86 -6.93 25.68
N PRO A 157 -11.75 -7.68 25.57
CA PRO A 157 -10.68 -7.39 24.61
C PRO A 157 -11.10 -7.63 23.15
N ALA A 158 -12.31 -8.12 22.89
CA ALA A 158 -12.81 -8.39 21.53
C ALA A 158 -13.31 -7.14 20.76
N ARG A 159 -13.20 -5.92 21.31
CA ARG A 159 -13.67 -4.68 20.65
C ARG A 159 -12.57 -3.75 20.15
N THR A 160 -11.30 -4.15 20.22
CA THR A 160 -10.19 -3.45 19.55
C THR A 160 -10.25 -3.81 18.07
N LYS A 161 -10.72 -2.88 17.23
CA LYS A 161 -10.67 -3.00 15.77
C LYS A 161 -9.27 -3.44 15.35
N ALA A 162 -9.24 -4.49 14.54
CA ALA A 162 -8.03 -5.10 14.03
C ALA A 162 -7.13 -4.05 13.35
N ASN A 163 -5.90 -3.93 13.86
CA ASN A 163 -4.78 -3.39 13.11
C ASN A 163 -4.45 -4.40 12.01
N SER A 164 -5.02 -4.25 10.82
CA SER A 164 -4.55 -4.95 9.63
C SER A 164 -3.45 -4.10 9.00
N VAL A 165 -2.23 -4.62 9.00
CA VAL A 165 -1.14 -4.02 8.21
C VAL A 165 -1.44 -4.35 6.76
N GLU A 166 -1.74 -3.33 5.96
CA GLU A 166 -1.85 -3.47 4.51
C GLU A 166 -0.45 -3.71 3.95
N ILE A 167 -0.32 -4.73 3.10
CA ILE A 167 0.97 -5.10 2.52
C ILE A 167 0.82 -4.96 1.02
N VAL A 168 1.53 -3.99 0.46
CA VAL A 168 1.79 -3.94 -0.98
C VAL A 168 2.58 -5.19 -1.36
N GLN A 169 1.92 -6.14 -2.02
CA GLN A 169 2.59 -7.30 -2.59
C GLN A 169 3.18 -6.91 -3.94
N THR A 170 4.42 -7.31 -4.20
CA THR A 170 5.15 -6.94 -5.42
C THR A 170 5.50 -8.18 -6.22
N GLY A 171 5.23 -8.12 -7.52
CA GLY A 171 5.77 -9.03 -8.51
C GLY A 171 6.66 -8.26 -9.48
N GLU A 172 7.12 -8.94 -10.52
CA GLU A 172 7.86 -8.30 -11.59
C GLU A 172 7.63 -8.97 -12.94
N ILE A 173 7.72 -8.14 -13.98
CA ILE A 173 7.59 -8.54 -15.36
C ILE A 173 8.86 -8.10 -16.06
N MET A 174 9.57 -9.06 -16.64
CA MET A 174 10.73 -8.78 -17.47
C MET A 174 10.37 -8.99 -18.93
N VAL A 175 10.79 -8.06 -19.78
CA VAL A 175 10.42 -8.05 -21.19
C VAL A 175 11.66 -7.98 -22.04
N PHE A 176 11.80 -8.94 -22.95
CA PHE A 176 12.75 -8.89 -24.05
C PHE A 176 12.00 -8.42 -25.29
N LEU A 177 12.43 -7.31 -25.87
CA LEU A 177 11.85 -6.75 -27.09
C LEU A 177 12.87 -6.82 -28.21
N GLY A 178 12.61 -7.63 -29.23
CA GLY A 178 13.36 -7.69 -30.48
C GLY A 178 12.62 -7.01 -31.63
N ALA A 179 13.16 -7.12 -32.84
CA ALA A 179 12.54 -6.52 -34.04
C ALA A 179 11.23 -7.23 -34.43
N ASP A 180 11.19 -8.55 -34.25
CA ASP A 180 10.13 -9.47 -34.65
C ASP A 180 9.73 -10.42 -33.51
N PHE A 181 10.04 -10.07 -32.26
CA PHE A 181 9.60 -10.84 -31.10
C PHE A 181 9.43 -10.00 -29.85
N ILE A 182 8.58 -10.47 -28.95
CA ILE A 182 8.50 -10.05 -27.56
C ILE A 182 8.37 -11.27 -26.65
N ILE A 183 9.20 -11.31 -25.61
CA ILE A 183 9.18 -12.37 -24.59
C ILE A 183 8.92 -11.72 -23.24
N THR A 184 7.88 -12.16 -22.55
CA THR A 184 7.49 -11.64 -21.24
C THR A 184 7.67 -12.73 -20.19
N VAL A 185 8.48 -12.45 -19.17
CA VAL A 185 8.75 -13.34 -18.04
C VAL A 185 8.11 -12.76 -16.78
N ARG A 186 7.23 -13.51 -16.13
CA ARG A 186 6.52 -13.09 -14.92
C ARG A 186 7.06 -13.83 -13.70
N HIS A 187 7.40 -13.10 -12.65
CA HIS A 187 7.73 -13.65 -11.33
C HIS A 187 6.74 -13.13 -10.27
N GLY A 188 6.30 -14.03 -9.39
CA GLY A 188 5.31 -13.76 -8.37
C GLY A 188 3.85 -13.73 -8.87
N ASP A 189 2.93 -13.70 -7.91
CA ASP A 189 1.50 -13.97 -8.15
C ASP A 189 0.69 -12.72 -8.58
N HIS A 190 1.27 -11.52 -8.46
CA HIS A 190 0.54 -10.24 -8.53
C HIS A 190 0.84 -9.44 -9.80
N SER A 191 0.49 -9.96 -10.97
CA SER A 191 0.53 -9.18 -12.21
C SER A 191 -0.83 -9.24 -12.90
N SER A 192 -1.60 -8.15 -12.90
CA SER A 192 -2.94 -8.11 -13.53
C SER A 192 -2.88 -7.94 -15.06
N LEU A 193 -1.94 -8.63 -15.69
CA LEU A 193 -1.89 -8.81 -17.15
C LEU A 193 -2.97 -9.79 -17.66
N ILE A 194 -3.84 -10.27 -16.77
CA ILE A 194 -4.97 -11.13 -17.10
C ILE A 194 -5.83 -10.40 -18.15
N GLY A 195 -6.08 -11.08 -19.27
CA GLY A 195 -6.87 -10.54 -20.37
C GLY A 195 -6.16 -9.52 -21.26
N LEU A 196 -4.93 -9.07 -20.95
CA LEU A 196 -4.21 -8.09 -21.79
C LEU A 196 -4.02 -8.60 -23.22
N ARG A 197 -3.67 -9.87 -23.40
CA ARG A 197 -3.53 -10.48 -24.73
C ARG A 197 -4.83 -10.39 -25.53
N GLN A 198 -5.95 -10.80 -24.93
CA GLN A 198 -7.26 -10.74 -25.57
C GLN A 198 -7.69 -9.30 -25.90
N GLU A 199 -7.34 -8.34 -25.03
CA GLU A 199 -7.60 -6.93 -25.28
C GLU A 199 -6.80 -6.41 -26.48
N LEU A 200 -5.51 -6.73 -26.56
CA LEU A 200 -4.67 -6.32 -27.69
C LEU A 200 -5.10 -7.01 -28.99
N GLU A 201 -5.49 -8.27 -28.93
CA GLU A 201 -6.04 -9.03 -30.07
C GLU A 201 -7.37 -8.46 -30.60
N SER A 202 -8.12 -7.76 -29.76
CA SER A 202 -9.35 -7.06 -30.19
C SER A 202 -9.08 -5.86 -31.11
N ARG A 203 -7.82 -5.42 -31.22
CA ARG A 203 -7.37 -4.27 -32.04
C ARG A 203 -6.22 -4.69 -32.98
N PRO A 204 -6.47 -5.52 -34.01
CA PRO A 204 -5.41 -6.04 -34.89
C PRO A 204 -4.56 -4.94 -35.55
N GLU A 205 -5.18 -3.80 -35.88
CA GLU A 205 -4.50 -2.65 -36.46
C GLU A 205 -3.39 -2.07 -35.57
N HIS A 206 -3.51 -2.20 -34.24
CA HIS A 206 -2.44 -1.81 -33.32
C HIS A 206 -1.33 -2.87 -33.28
N LEU A 207 -1.68 -4.15 -33.31
CA LEU A 207 -0.69 -5.25 -33.33
C LEU A 207 0.15 -5.24 -34.62
N GLN A 208 -0.36 -4.70 -35.73
CA GLN A 208 0.41 -4.48 -36.96
C GLN A 208 1.61 -3.54 -36.78
N LEU A 209 1.60 -2.68 -35.76
CA LEU A 209 2.73 -1.78 -35.46
C LEU A 209 3.93 -2.53 -34.85
N GLY A 210 3.76 -3.81 -34.52
CA GLY A 210 4.83 -4.71 -34.08
C GLY A 210 4.92 -4.92 -32.56
N PRO A 211 5.98 -5.59 -32.10
CA PRO A 211 6.08 -6.09 -30.72
C PRO A 211 6.14 -4.97 -29.67
N ALA A 212 6.57 -3.77 -30.05
CA ALA A 212 6.63 -2.62 -29.14
C ALA A 212 5.24 -2.20 -28.59
N VAL A 213 4.15 -2.48 -29.32
CA VAL A 213 2.79 -2.21 -28.84
C VAL A 213 2.43 -3.12 -27.66
N VAL A 214 2.92 -4.36 -27.66
CA VAL A 214 2.70 -5.27 -26.54
C VAL A 214 3.46 -4.77 -25.31
N LEU A 215 4.71 -4.31 -25.46
CA LEU A 215 5.45 -3.68 -24.36
C LEU A 215 4.72 -2.45 -23.83
N HIS A 216 4.20 -1.60 -24.71
CA HIS A 216 3.37 -0.47 -24.32
C HIS A 216 2.17 -0.94 -23.49
N GLY A 217 1.36 -1.88 -23.98
CA GLY A 217 0.16 -2.35 -23.28
C GLY A 217 0.45 -2.98 -21.92
N ILE A 218 1.60 -3.66 -21.77
CA ILE A 218 2.06 -4.16 -20.46
C ILE A 218 2.40 -3.00 -19.54
N THR A 219 3.15 -2.02 -20.05
CA THR A 219 3.62 -0.91 -19.23
C THR A 219 2.47 0.01 -18.81
N ASP A 220 1.55 0.31 -19.72
CA ASP A 220 0.32 1.06 -19.51
C ASP A 220 -0.52 0.44 -18.38
N ARG A 221 -0.83 -0.87 -18.48
CA ARG A 221 -1.57 -1.58 -17.43
C ARG A 221 -0.91 -1.51 -16.05
N ILE A 222 0.41 -1.64 -16.00
CA ILE A 222 1.16 -1.57 -14.74
C ILE A 222 1.10 -0.16 -14.15
N VAL A 223 1.20 0.86 -15.00
CA VAL A 223 1.14 2.26 -14.54
C VAL A 223 -0.26 2.62 -14.07
N ASP A 224 -1.32 2.12 -14.73
CA ASP A 224 -2.69 2.22 -14.23
C ASP A 224 -2.87 1.61 -12.82
N GLU A 225 -2.23 0.45 -12.56
CA GLU A 225 -2.22 -0.14 -11.21
C GLU A 225 -1.54 0.78 -10.19
N TYR A 226 -0.45 1.46 -10.58
CA TYR A 226 0.21 2.42 -9.69
C TYR A 226 -0.70 3.59 -9.32
N PHE A 227 -1.50 4.09 -10.27
CA PHE A 227 -2.50 5.13 -9.99
C PHE A 227 -3.56 4.65 -9.00
N ALA A 228 -4.11 3.46 -9.22
CA ALA A 228 -5.12 2.90 -8.33
C ALA A 228 -4.60 2.76 -6.89
N VAL A 229 -3.36 2.28 -6.74
CA VAL A 229 -2.71 2.14 -5.42
C VAL A 229 -2.40 3.51 -4.80
N ALA A 230 -1.96 4.49 -5.59
CA ALA A 230 -1.69 5.83 -5.09
C ALA A 230 -2.98 6.52 -4.58
N GLU A 231 -4.09 6.36 -5.28
CA GLU A 231 -5.40 6.88 -4.85
C GLU A 231 -5.88 6.24 -3.55
N GLN A 232 -5.64 4.95 -3.35
CA GLN A 232 -5.95 4.27 -2.09
C GLN A 232 -5.09 4.79 -0.94
N ILE A 233 -3.77 4.90 -1.13
CA ILE A 233 -2.86 5.47 -0.13
C ILE A 233 -3.29 6.89 0.25
N GLU A 234 -3.69 7.71 -0.72
CA GLU A 234 -4.19 9.06 -0.46
C GLU A 234 -5.41 9.05 0.47
N GLN A 235 -6.41 8.20 0.18
CA GLN A 235 -7.61 8.04 1.02
C GLN A 235 -7.26 7.57 2.44
N ASP A 236 -6.35 6.62 2.56
CA ASP A 236 -5.92 6.08 3.85
C ASP A 236 -5.12 7.11 4.67
N MET A 237 -4.39 8.00 4.00
CA MET A 237 -3.68 9.11 4.62
C MET A 237 -4.62 10.21 5.13
N ASP A 238 -5.69 10.53 4.41
CA ASP A 238 -6.74 11.45 4.88
C ASP A 238 -7.42 10.93 6.16
N ASP A 239 -7.65 9.61 6.21
CA ASP A 239 -8.17 8.93 7.40
C ASP A 239 -7.19 8.97 8.57
N LEU A 240 -5.88 8.82 8.29
CA LEU A 240 -4.83 8.96 9.31
C LEU A 240 -4.75 10.39 9.85
N GLU A 241 -4.80 11.40 8.98
CA GLU A 241 -4.81 12.80 9.38
C GLU A 241 -5.98 13.09 10.33
N THR A 242 -7.18 12.68 9.94
CA THR A 242 -8.38 12.84 10.76
C THR A 242 -8.24 12.15 12.12
N ALA A 243 -7.62 10.97 12.15
CA ALA A 243 -7.37 10.24 13.40
C ALA A 243 -6.35 10.94 14.30
N VAL A 244 -5.27 11.53 13.75
CA VAL A 244 -4.24 12.24 14.53
C VAL A 244 -4.82 13.48 15.21
N PHE A 245 -5.69 14.22 14.53
CA PHE A 245 -6.29 15.44 15.09
C PHE A 245 -7.56 15.21 15.93
N SER A 246 -8.06 13.96 16.00
CA SER A 246 -9.24 13.62 16.79
C SER A 246 -8.90 13.43 18.28
N PRO A 247 -9.48 14.23 19.20
CA PRO A 247 -9.17 14.14 20.63
C PRO A 247 -9.48 12.74 21.20
N GLY A 248 -8.46 12.08 21.76
CA GLY A 248 -8.61 10.78 22.41
C GLY A 248 -8.56 9.56 21.48
N ALA A 249 -8.33 9.75 20.18
CA ALA A 249 -8.07 8.65 19.27
C ALA A 249 -6.68 8.04 19.55
N PRO A 250 -6.57 6.71 19.75
CA PRO A 250 -5.28 6.07 19.89
C PRO A 250 -4.64 5.91 18.50
N VAL A 251 -3.89 6.91 18.04
CA VAL A 251 -3.03 6.72 16.87
C VAL A 251 -1.76 6.01 17.31
N SER A 252 -1.56 4.79 16.81
CA SER A 252 -0.34 4.03 17.05
C SER A 252 0.79 4.49 16.12
N VAL A 253 2.01 4.61 16.66
CA VAL A 253 3.23 4.84 15.87
C VAL A 253 3.42 3.72 14.82
N GLU A 254 2.93 2.52 15.13
CA GLU A 254 2.93 1.36 14.23
C GLU A 254 2.21 1.65 12.91
N ARG A 255 1.09 2.39 12.95
CA ARG A 255 0.33 2.76 11.74
C ARG A 255 1.09 3.75 10.87
N ILE A 256 1.78 4.72 11.46
CA ILE A 256 2.65 5.65 10.71
C ILE A 256 3.78 4.87 10.01
N TYR A 257 4.34 3.85 10.69
CA TYR A 257 5.39 3.03 10.11
C TYR A 257 4.90 2.13 8.97
N SER A 258 3.68 1.57 9.05
CA SER A 258 3.11 0.78 7.95
C SER A 258 2.92 1.63 6.69
N PHE A 259 2.33 2.82 6.82
CA PHE A 259 2.23 3.77 5.71
C PHE A 259 3.58 4.14 5.12
N LYS A 260 4.58 4.40 5.97
CA LYS A 260 5.94 4.69 5.50
C LYS A 260 6.48 3.54 4.64
N ARG A 261 6.21 2.30 5.05
CA ARG A 261 6.62 1.11 4.30
C ARG A 261 5.89 0.98 2.97
N GLU A 262 4.57 1.17 2.95
CA GLU A 262 3.75 1.12 1.72
C GLU A 262 4.20 2.18 0.70
N ILE A 263 4.35 3.44 1.13
CA ILE A 263 4.88 4.53 0.29
C ILE A 263 6.27 4.16 -0.23
N MET A 264 7.13 3.57 0.60
CA MET A 264 8.48 3.16 0.17
C MET A 264 8.47 2.03 -0.85
N GLU A 265 7.56 1.05 -0.75
CA GLU A 265 7.44 -0.02 -1.74
C GLU A 265 6.90 0.53 -3.07
N LEU A 266 5.85 1.35 -3.05
CA LEU A 266 5.35 2.01 -4.25
C LEU A 266 6.44 2.89 -4.90
N ARG A 267 7.17 3.68 -4.11
CA ARG A 267 8.29 4.51 -4.57
C ARG A 267 9.37 3.69 -5.30
N ARG A 268 9.68 2.49 -4.80
CA ARG A 268 10.69 1.59 -5.40
C ARG A 268 10.25 1.03 -6.75
N ALA A 269 8.95 0.91 -6.99
CA ALA A 269 8.38 0.48 -8.26
C ALA A 269 8.25 1.63 -9.28
N VAL A 270 7.78 2.79 -8.83
CA VAL A 270 7.42 3.92 -9.70
C VAL A 270 8.63 4.78 -10.09
N VAL A 271 9.39 5.27 -9.11
CA VAL A 271 10.43 6.30 -9.36
C VAL A 271 11.52 5.82 -10.34
N PRO A 272 12.06 4.59 -10.24
CA PRO A 272 13.08 4.12 -11.18
C PRO A 272 12.56 3.94 -12.62
N LEU A 273 11.24 3.81 -12.84
CA LEU A 273 10.65 3.54 -14.14
C LEU A 273 10.66 4.76 -15.09
N ALA A 274 10.76 5.98 -14.54
CA ALA A 274 10.77 7.21 -15.33
C ALA A 274 11.89 7.26 -16.37
N LEU A 275 13.12 6.84 -16.01
CA LEU A 275 14.26 6.87 -16.93
C LEU A 275 14.14 5.85 -18.08
N PRO A 276 13.78 4.57 -17.84
CA PRO A 276 13.40 3.63 -18.89
C PRO A 276 12.39 4.20 -19.89
N LEU A 277 11.27 4.74 -19.41
CA LEU A 277 10.21 5.31 -20.27
C LEU A 277 10.74 6.47 -21.10
N ARG A 278 11.44 7.41 -20.46
CA ARG A 278 12.09 8.54 -21.15
C ARG A 278 13.06 8.08 -22.24
N THR A 279 13.73 6.96 -22.05
CA THR A 279 14.66 6.40 -23.04
C THR A 279 13.92 5.85 -24.26
N LEU A 280 12.75 5.23 -24.05
CA LEU A 280 11.86 4.76 -25.13
C LEU A 280 11.26 5.95 -25.90
N THR A 281 10.89 7.04 -25.22
CA THR A 281 10.26 8.22 -25.84
C THR A 281 11.24 9.09 -26.63
N ASN A 282 12.50 9.20 -26.18
CA ASN A 282 13.54 9.97 -26.87
C ASN A 282 14.02 9.35 -28.19
N GLY A 283 13.58 8.14 -28.51
CA GLY A 283 13.87 7.49 -29.78
C GLY A 283 15.26 6.88 -29.90
N SER A 284 15.88 6.58 -28.75
CA SER A 284 17.23 6.00 -28.66
C SER A 284 17.33 4.58 -29.26
N SER A 285 16.20 3.90 -29.48
CA SER A 285 16.16 2.55 -30.05
C SER A 285 15.33 2.48 -31.33
N PRO A 286 15.84 1.81 -32.39
CA PRO A 286 15.07 1.55 -33.61
C PRO A 286 13.94 0.52 -33.40
N LEU A 287 13.95 -0.21 -32.28
CA LEU A 287 12.96 -1.24 -31.96
C LEU A 287 11.59 -0.67 -31.54
N VAL A 288 11.51 0.63 -31.29
CA VAL A 288 10.27 1.33 -30.96
C VAL A 288 9.93 2.31 -32.08
N PRO A 289 8.92 2.02 -32.92
CA PRO A 289 8.48 2.90 -34.00
C PRO A 289 7.97 4.26 -33.47
N ASP A 290 8.12 5.32 -34.26
CA ASP A 290 7.72 6.69 -33.88
C ASP A 290 6.24 6.81 -33.47
N GLU A 291 5.37 6.00 -34.07
CA GLU A 291 3.96 5.95 -33.72
C GLU A 291 3.75 5.44 -32.28
N VAL A 292 4.46 4.38 -31.90
CA VAL A 292 4.39 3.77 -30.56
C VAL A 292 5.05 4.66 -29.50
N ARG A 293 6.07 5.45 -29.87
CA ARG A 293 6.71 6.43 -28.96
C ARG A 293 5.72 7.45 -28.41
N ARG A 294 4.67 7.79 -29.17
CA ARG A 294 3.61 8.69 -28.67
C ARG A 294 2.84 8.07 -27.52
N TYR A 295 2.59 6.77 -27.58
CA TYR A 295 1.89 6.06 -26.51
C TYR A 295 2.76 5.98 -25.25
N PHE A 296 4.05 5.66 -25.38
CA PHE A 296 4.98 5.69 -24.24
C PHE A 296 5.13 7.07 -23.58
N ARG A 297 4.89 8.17 -24.30
CA ARG A 297 4.92 9.52 -23.72
C ARG A 297 3.79 9.74 -22.72
N ASP A 298 2.60 9.24 -23.05
CA ASP A 298 1.45 9.27 -22.14
C ASP A 298 1.77 8.50 -20.85
N VAL A 299 2.34 7.30 -21.00
CA VAL A 299 2.81 6.47 -19.87
C VAL A 299 3.94 7.15 -19.07
N GLU A 300 4.85 7.86 -19.72
CA GLU A 300 5.90 8.66 -19.05
C GLU A 300 5.30 9.78 -18.20
N ASP A 301 4.37 10.55 -18.76
CA ASP A 301 3.68 11.64 -18.06
C ASP A 301 2.92 11.10 -16.83
N HIS A 302 2.26 9.96 -17.00
CA HIS A 302 1.57 9.21 -15.96
C HIS A 302 2.50 8.76 -14.82
N VAL A 303 3.65 8.17 -15.12
CA VAL A 303 4.64 7.77 -14.09
C VAL A 303 5.22 8.96 -13.35
N LEU A 304 5.45 10.09 -14.03
CA LEU A 304 5.92 11.32 -13.39
C LEU A 304 4.88 11.87 -12.41
N HIS A 305 3.60 11.85 -12.79
CA HIS A 305 2.52 12.28 -11.91
C HIS A 305 2.45 11.45 -10.61
N VAL A 306 2.46 10.12 -10.73
CA VAL A 306 2.45 9.24 -9.55
C VAL A 306 3.71 9.44 -8.70
N SER A 307 4.88 9.67 -9.34
CA SER A 307 6.13 9.96 -8.62
C SER A 307 6.04 11.24 -7.77
N GLU A 308 5.37 12.28 -8.28
CA GLU A 308 5.13 13.53 -7.55
C GLU A 308 4.17 13.30 -6.37
N GLN A 309 3.08 12.56 -6.57
CA GLN A 309 2.14 12.19 -5.50
C GLN A 309 2.83 11.44 -4.37
N ILE A 310 3.67 10.44 -4.68
CA ILE A 310 4.46 9.70 -3.68
C ILE A 310 5.37 10.64 -2.86
N GLY A 311 5.95 11.65 -3.51
CA GLY A 311 6.72 12.68 -2.81
C GLY A 311 5.87 13.45 -1.81
N SER A 312 4.66 13.85 -2.21
CA SER A 312 3.72 14.56 -1.34
C SER A 312 3.24 13.71 -0.15
N PHE A 313 3.03 12.40 -0.36
CA PHE A 313 2.68 11.46 0.70
C PHE A 313 3.80 11.36 1.76
N ASP A 314 5.06 11.30 1.32
CA ASP A 314 6.21 11.24 2.24
C ASP A 314 6.30 12.49 3.14
N GLU A 315 6.03 13.66 2.57
CA GLU A 315 6.01 14.94 3.28
C GLU A 315 4.84 15.03 4.27
N LEU A 316 3.62 14.69 3.86
CA LEU A 316 2.44 14.70 4.73
C LEU A 316 2.63 13.76 5.92
N LEU A 317 3.10 12.53 5.67
CA LEU A 317 3.34 11.55 6.74
C LEU A 317 4.39 12.05 7.74
N THR A 318 5.44 12.71 7.25
CA THR A 318 6.47 13.34 8.10
C THR A 318 5.87 14.46 8.96
N ASN A 319 5.00 15.29 8.38
CA ASN A 319 4.31 16.36 9.10
C ASN A 319 3.37 15.81 10.19
N LEU A 320 2.59 14.77 9.87
CA LEU A 320 1.72 14.10 10.84
C LEU A 320 2.50 13.46 11.99
N ALA A 321 3.63 12.81 11.69
CA ALA A 321 4.50 12.24 12.73
C ALA A 321 5.04 13.32 13.67
N ASN A 322 5.45 14.47 13.14
CA ASN A 322 5.92 15.60 13.95
C ASN A 322 4.80 16.22 14.79
N ALA A 323 3.59 16.34 14.23
CA ALA A 323 2.42 16.83 14.96
C ALA A 323 2.05 15.92 16.14
N LEU A 324 2.07 14.60 15.94
CA LEU A 324 1.84 13.61 17.00
C LEU A 324 2.87 13.74 18.13
N LEU A 325 4.16 13.87 17.78
CA LEU A 325 5.23 14.08 18.77
C LEU A 325 5.03 15.38 19.57
N ALA A 326 4.63 16.45 18.88
CA ALA A 326 4.35 17.74 19.53
C ALA A 326 3.15 17.64 20.48
N GLU A 327 2.08 16.93 20.11
CA GLU A 327 0.91 16.74 20.97
C GLU A 327 1.25 15.91 22.22
N VAL A 328 2.00 14.81 22.06
CA VAL A 328 2.46 13.99 23.19
C VAL A 328 3.32 14.82 24.14
N GLY A 329 4.22 15.64 23.61
CA GLY A 329 5.01 16.58 24.42
C GLY A 329 4.16 17.62 25.15
N ALA A 330 3.13 18.16 24.50
CA ALA A 330 2.21 19.13 25.11
C ALA A 330 1.43 18.51 26.29
N ARG A 331 0.93 17.27 26.13
CA ARG A 331 0.25 16.52 27.20
C ARG A 331 1.17 16.27 28.39
N GLN A 332 2.41 15.82 28.16
CA GLN A 332 3.40 15.64 29.23
C GLN A 332 3.70 16.94 29.99
N ASN A 333 3.76 18.07 29.28
CA ASN A 333 3.98 19.36 29.92
C ASN A 333 2.76 19.82 30.75
N GLU A 334 1.54 19.51 30.30
CA GLU A 334 0.33 19.74 31.08
C GLU A 334 0.31 18.89 32.36
N ASP A 335 0.65 17.60 32.26
CA ASP A 335 0.73 16.70 33.41
C ASP A 335 1.80 17.15 34.40
N MET A 336 2.98 17.55 33.92
CA MET A 336 4.04 18.12 34.76
C MET A 336 3.55 19.38 35.49
N ARG A 337 2.85 20.29 34.80
CA ARG A 337 2.27 21.50 35.42
C ARG A 337 1.24 21.16 36.50
N LYS A 338 0.40 20.15 36.31
CA LYS A 338 -0.58 19.69 37.32
C LYS A 338 0.12 19.11 38.55
N ILE A 339 1.12 18.25 38.38
CA ILE A 339 1.89 17.64 39.48
C ILE A 339 2.64 18.73 40.28
N SER A 340 3.35 19.62 39.59
CA SER A 340 4.08 20.72 40.25
C SER A 340 3.14 21.69 40.97
N SER A 341 1.95 21.94 40.43
CA SER A 341 0.94 22.78 41.08
C SER A 341 0.44 22.19 42.39
N TRP A 342 0.11 20.89 42.42
CA TRP A 342 -0.28 20.21 43.65
C TRP A 342 0.87 20.12 44.67
N ALA A 343 2.10 19.88 44.21
CA ALA A 343 3.27 19.90 45.08
C ALA A 343 3.47 21.28 45.72
N ALA A 344 3.36 22.37 44.96
CA ALA A 344 3.46 23.74 45.48
C ALA A 344 2.37 24.05 46.52
N ILE A 345 1.15 23.55 46.33
CA ILE A 345 0.07 23.68 47.33
C ILE A 345 0.40 22.87 48.60
N ALA A 346 0.96 21.67 48.46
CA ALA A 346 1.30 20.79 49.58
C ALA A 346 2.50 21.30 50.42
N VAL A 347 3.43 22.07 49.84
CA VAL A 347 4.58 22.63 50.57
C VAL A 347 4.14 23.56 51.72
N VAL A 348 3.05 24.31 51.55
CA VAL A 348 2.55 25.25 52.57
C VAL A 348 2.15 24.56 53.88
N PRO A 349 1.23 23.58 53.90
CA PRO A 349 0.87 22.88 55.13
C PRO A 349 2.04 22.09 55.70
N THR A 350 2.91 21.50 54.86
CA THR A 350 4.09 20.78 55.33
C THR A 350 5.08 21.70 56.05
N ALA A 351 5.33 22.91 55.54
CA ALA A 351 6.22 23.87 56.17
C ALA A 351 5.64 24.40 57.50
N ILE A 352 4.35 24.74 57.52
CA ILE A 352 3.66 25.20 58.74
C ILE A 352 3.64 24.09 59.80
N ALA A 353 3.26 22.87 59.42
CA ALA A 353 3.28 21.72 60.32
C ALA A 353 4.69 21.38 60.81
N GLY A 354 5.71 21.55 59.95
CA GLY A 354 7.11 21.40 60.31
C GLY A 354 7.55 22.40 61.38
N ILE A 355 7.24 23.68 61.21
CA ILE A 355 7.55 24.74 62.19
C ILE A 355 6.87 24.49 63.53
N TYR A 356 5.56 24.21 63.53
CA TYR A 356 4.80 23.92 64.75
C TYR A 356 5.07 22.53 65.34
N GLY A 357 5.77 21.66 64.61
CA GLY A 357 6.27 20.37 65.10
C GLY A 357 7.63 20.49 65.81
N MET A 358 8.27 21.67 65.81
CA MET A 358 9.52 21.90 66.51
C MET A 358 9.29 22.12 68.01
N ASN A 359 10.08 21.47 68.86
CA ASN A 359 10.06 21.68 70.31
C ASN A 359 10.81 22.97 70.68
N PHE A 360 10.15 24.12 70.63
CA PHE A 360 10.64 25.37 71.22
C PHE A 360 9.85 25.71 72.49
N ASP A 361 10.54 26.22 73.50
CA ASP A 361 9.95 26.56 74.80
C ASP A 361 9.15 27.88 74.80
N ASP A 362 9.46 28.82 73.91
CA ASP A 362 8.81 30.14 73.80
C ASP A 362 8.05 30.27 72.46
N MET A 363 6.85 29.69 72.38
CA MET A 363 5.88 29.91 71.30
C MET A 363 4.58 30.53 71.87
N PRO A 364 4.45 31.87 71.90
CA PRO A 364 3.33 32.54 72.55
C PRO A 364 1.96 32.16 71.95
N GLU A 365 1.91 31.69 70.70
CA GLU A 365 0.70 31.27 70.00
C GLU A 365 0.11 29.94 70.50
N LEU A 366 0.91 29.05 71.12
CA LEU A 366 0.45 27.75 71.62
C LEU A 366 -0.43 27.87 72.87
N HIS A 367 -0.23 28.92 73.66
CA HIS A 367 -0.98 29.17 74.90
C HIS A 367 -2.29 29.92 74.64
N TRP A 368 -2.50 30.39 73.40
CA TRP A 368 -3.70 31.10 73.00
C TRP A 368 -4.79 30.11 72.58
N GLN A 369 -5.99 30.21 73.17
CA GLN A 369 -7.12 29.32 72.89
C GLN A 369 -7.57 29.30 71.42
N TYR A 370 -7.26 30.37 70.66
CA TYR A 370 -7.58 30.47 69.23
C TYR A 370 -6.38 30.25 68.31
N GLY A 371 -5.18 29.95 68.83
CA GLY A 371 -3.97 29.78 68.03
C GLY A 371 -4.07 28.66 67.01
N TYR A 372 -4.49 27.46 67.44
CA TYR A 372 -4.65 26.30 66.55
C TYR A 372 -5.70 26.53 65.43
N PRO A 373 -6.93 27.00 65.73
CA PRO A 373 -7.89 27.39 64.69
C PRO A 373 -7.39 28.48 63.75
N ALA A 374 -6.65 29.48 64.27
CA ALA A 374 -6.12 30.58 63.47
C ALA A 374 -5.07 30.10 62.46
N VAL A 375 -4.16 29.20 62.87
CA VAL A 375 -3.15 28.61 61.98
C VAL A 375 -3.79 27.74 60.91
N LEU A 376 -4.79 26.92 61.26
CA LEU A 376 -5.53 26.14 60.26
C LEU A 376 -6.24 27.03 59.23
N LEU A 377 -6.83 28.14 59.69
CA LEU A 377 -7.50 29.11 58.80
C LEU A 377 -6.48 29.84 57.90
N LEU A 378 -5.33 30.23 58.44
CA LEU A 378 -4.22 30.81 57.67
C LEU A 378 -3.73 29.83 56.59
N MET A 379 -3.49 28.58 56.96
CA MET A 379 -3.05 27.52 56.06
C MET A 379 -4.07 27.27 54.95
N PHE A 380 -5.36 27.19 55.29
CA PHE A 380 -6.44 27.07 54.31
C PHE A 380 -6.48 28.27 53.35
N CYS A 381 -6.40 29.50 53.87
CA CYS A 381 -6.39 30.72 53.07
C CYS A 381 -5.18 30.78 52.12
N LEU A 382 -3.99 30.40 52.57
CA LEU A 382 -2.77 30.33 51.75
C LEU A 382 -2.91 29.27 50.64
N CYS A 383 -3.30 28.04 50.99
CA CYS A 383 -3.54 26.97 50.02
C CYS A 383 -4.61 27.37 48.99
N PHE A 384 -5.72 27.95 49.44
CA PHE A 384 -6.79 28.43 48.57
C PHE A 384 -6.32 29.59 47.69
N GLY A 385 -5.49 30.49 48.21
CA GLY A 385 -4.89 31.59 47.47
C GLY A 385 -3.98 31.11 46.35
N ILE A 386 -3.07 30.17 46.65
CA ILE A 386 -2.17 29.54 45.68
C ILE A 386 -2.98 28.77 44.63
N HIS A 387 -3.93 27.94 45.06
CA HIS A 387 -4.82 27.21 44.16
C HIS A 387 -5.55 28.17 43.21
N ARG A 388 -6.14 29.26 43.72
CA ARG A 388 -6.84 30.26 42.90
C ARG A 388 -5.89 30.98 41.93
N LEU A 389 -4.67 31.27 42.34
CA LEU A 389 -3.64 31.88 41.49
C LEU A 389 -3.22 30.96 40.35
N LEU A 390 -2.94 29.69 40.66
CA LEU A 390 -2.54 28.69 39.66
C LEU A 390 -3.66 28.36 38.69
N ARG A 391 -4.91 28.25 39.18
CA ARG A 391 -6.09 28.06 38.34
C ARG A 391 -6.33 29.24 37.40
N ARG A 392 -6.13 30.48 37.87
CA ARG A 392 -6.21 31.68 37.01
C ARG A 392 -5.16 31.73 35.91
N ARG A 393 -3.99 31.10 36.13
CA ARG A 393 -2.94 30.98 35.12
C ARG A 393 -3.10 29.76 34.21
N GLY A 394 -4.16 28.96 34.39
CA GLY A 394 -4.41 27.74 33.61
C GLY A 394 -3.40 26.62 33.88
N TRP A 395 -2.77 26.60 35.06
CA TRP A 395 -1.87 25.52 35.51
C TRP A 395 -2.62 24.37 36.20
N LEU A 396 -3.93 24.56 36.43
CA LEU A 396 -4.82 23.70 37.20
C LEU A 396 -6.22 23.67 36.58
#